data_AF-A0A5J4RT79-F1
#
_entry.id   AF-A0A5J4RT79-F1
#
_cell.length_a   1.000
_cell.length_b   1.000
_cell.length_c   1.000
_cell.angle_alpha   90.00
_cell.angle_beta   90.00
_cell.angle_gamma   90.00
#
_symmetry.space_group_name_H-M   'P 1'
#
loop_
_entity.id
_entity.type
_entity.pdbx_description
1 polymer ?
#
loop_
_entity_poly.entity_id
_entity_poly.type
_entity_poly.pdbx_seq_one_letter_code
_entity_poly.pdbx_strand_id
1 'polypeptide(L)'
;MGALRFKLDPDGEFVDSNAKMATPPWTSLRDLEYACLQLERNDIPDDPQYAKWLQMLIVQGSSLGGARPKANVMDNRGNLWIAKFPSRNDSKDVGAWEKVTNVLAKNCGIEMPESDTRCFLSKQHTYLSKRFDRNNDGSRIHFASAMTLLGLTDGADHTEGISYLALVELLLMHGNELDKNLEQLWRRIVFNIAVSNCDDHLRNHGFLLTPGGWVLPHLQVCLRIGRSGVDAAEHLSARADIADYVLDSSPAGADRKGSNHTSKV
;
A
#
# COMPACT_ATOMS: atom_id res chain seq x y z
N MET A 1 2.60 -9.16 -5.78
CA MET A 1 1.70 -10.21 -5.24
C MET A 1 0.44 -10.24 -6.08
N GLY A 2 0.10 -11.38 -6.67
CA GLY A 2 -1.08 -11.54 -7.53
C GLY A 2 -0.84 -12.55 -8.65
N ALA A 3 -0.46 -13.78 -8.32
CA ALA A 3 -0.41 -14.85 -9.31
C ALA A 3 -1.83 -15.41 -9.52
N LEU A 4 -2.22 -15.61 -10.78
CA LEU A 4 -3.38 -16.41 -11.13
C LEU A 4 -3.20 -17.80 -10.54
N ARG A 5 -4.24 -18.32 -9.88
CA ARG A 5 -4.27 -19.71 -9.43
C ARG A 5 -5.23 -20.47 -10.32
N PHE A 6 -4.77 -21.61 -10.81
CA PHE A 6 -5.55 -22.48 -11.67
C PHE A 6 -6.13 -23.62 -10.86
N LYS A 7 -7.34 -24.03 -11.22
CA LYS A 7 -7.92 -25.31 -10.81
C LYS A 7 -8.18 -26.13 -12.07
N LEU A 8 -8.02 -27.44 -11.98
CA LEU A 8 -8.38 -28.36 -13.06
C LEU A 8 -9.87 -28.75 -12.99
N ASP A 9 -10.45 -28.66 -11.80
CA ASP A 9 -11.87 -28.89 -11.50
C ASP A 9 -12.38 -27.70 -10.66
N PRO A 10 -13.54 -27.09 -10.99
CA PRO A 10 -14.13 -26.00 -10.20
C PRO A 10 -14.19 -26.27 -8.69
N ASP A 11 -14.52 -27.51 -8.31
CA ASP A 11 -14.67 -27.96 -6.92
C ASP A 11 -13.39 -28.57 -6.35
N GLY A 12 -12.38 -28.79 -7.21
CA GLY A 12 -11.07 -29.31 -6.82
C GLY A 12 -10.15 -28.29 -6.13
N GLU A 13 -9.01 -28.78 -5.68
CA GLU A 13 -7.94 -27.93 -5.16
C GLU A 13 -7.28 -27.10 -6.28
N PHE A 14 -6.62 -26.02 -5.87
CA PHE A 14 -5.75 -25.29 -6.79
C PHE A 14 -4.52 -26.14 -7.14
N VAL A 15 -4.06 -26.02 -8.39
CA VAL A 15 -2.87 -26.74 -8.91
C VAL A 15 -1.64 -26.55 -8.02
N ASP A 16 -1.50 -25.37 -7.42
CA ASP A 16 -0.53 -25.11 -6.37
C ASP A 16 -1.23 -25.02 -5.01
N SER A 17 -1.37 -26.16 -4.32
CA SER A 17 -1.93 -26.31 -2.96
C SER A 17 -0.88 -26.76 -1.92
N ASN A 18 0.40 -26.50 -2.16
CA ASN A 18 1.47 -27.01 -1.31
C ASN A 18 1.41 -26.45 0.13
N ALA A 19 1.01 -27.31 1.08
CA ALA A 19 0.91 -26.96 2.50
C ALA A 19 2.25 -26.49 3.12
N LYS A 20 3.40 -26.92 2.60
CA LYS A 20 4.72 -26.48 3.07
C LYS A 20 5.03 -25.02 2.69
N MET A 21 4.31 -24.49 1.71
CA MET A 21 4.42 -23.11 1.21
C MET A 21 3.31 -22.22 1.77
N ALA A 22 2.48 -22.74 2.68
CA ALA A 22 1.36 -22.01 3.25
C ALA A 22 1.84 -20.75 3.98
N THR A 23 0.94 -19.77 4.06
CA THR A 23 1.19 -18.56 4.84
C THR A 23 1.41 -18.94 6.32
N PRO A 24 2.54 -18.57 6.93
CA PRO A 24 2.87 -18.96 8.29
C PRO A 24 1.93 -18.29 9.28
N PRO A 25 1.70 -18.92 10.44
CA PRO A 25 0.95 -18.30 11.51
C PRO A 25 1.71 -17.08 12.05
N TRP A 26 0.98 -16.08 12.55
CA TRP A 26 1.54 -14.87 13.14
C TRP A 26 2.41 -15.15 14.40
N THR A 27 2.35 -16.36 14.96
CA THR A 27 3.25 -16.81 16.04
C THR A 27 4.69 -16.96 15.56
N SER A 28 4.89 -17.17 14.26
CA SER A 28 6.22 -17.24 13.63
C SER A 28 6.84 -15.87 13.36
N LEU A 29 6.18 -14.75 13.72
CA LEU A 29 6.70 -13.40 13.48
C LEU A 29 8.09 -13.19 14.08
N ARG A 30 8.36 -13.76 15.26
CA ARG A 30 9.68 -13.67 15.90
C ARG A 30 10.77 -14.34 15.07
N ASP A 31 10.50 -15.54 14.56
CA ASP A 31 11.46 -16.31 13.75
C ASP A 31 11.66 -15.68 12.37
N LEU A 32 10.60 -15.10 11.80
CA LEU A 32 10.66 -14.35 10.54
C LEU A 32 11.47 -13.06 10.69
N GLU A 33 11.27 -12.30 11.77
CA GLU A 33 12.08 -11.12 12.07
C GLU A 33 13.55 -11.51 12.23
N TYR A 34 13.84 -12.61 12.95
CA TYR A 34 15.19 -13.13 13.07
C TYR A 34 15.82 -13.44 11.71
N ALA A 35 15.10 -14.19 10.87
CA ALA A 35 15.55 -14.56 9.53
C ALA A 35 15.85 -13.31 8.67
N CYS A 36 14.97 -12.30 8.68
CA CYS A 36 15.19 -11.03 7.99
C CYS A 36 16.48 -10.35 8.46
N LEU A 37 16.67 -10.24 9.79
CA LEU A 37 17.85 -9.58 10.36
C LEU A 37 19.14 -10.35 10.11
N GLN A 38 19.10 -11.67 10.00
CA GLN A 38 20.26 -12.45 9.57
C GLN A 38 20.54 -12.17 8.09
N LEU A 39 19.58 -12.31 7.17
CA LEU A 39 19.82 -12.16 5.73
C LEU A 39 20.40 -10.80 5.31
N GLU A 40 20.23 -9.74 6.11
CA GLU A 40 20.83 -8.43 5.88
C GLU A 40 22.28 -8.29 6.37
N ARG A 41 22.90 -9.31 6.98
CA ARG A 41 24.32 -9.24 7.37
C ARG A 41 25.21 -9.67 6.19
N ASN A 42 26.32 -8.96 6.01
CA ASN A 42 27.19 -9.08 4.83
C ASN A 42 28.09 -10.35 4.84
N ASP A 43 28.04 -11.17 5.89
CA ASP A 43 29.00 -12.23 6.22
C ASP A 43 28.44 -13.67 6.13
N ILE A 44 27.25 -13.88 5.53
CA ILE A 44 26.48 -15.13 5.71
C ILE A 44 26.40 -16.13 4.53
N PRO A 45 26.94 -15.93 3.30
CA PRO A 45 26.75 -16.92 2.23
C PRO A 45 27.10 -18.39 2.60
N ASP A 46 27.96 -18.60 3.59
CA ASP A 46 28.43 -19.91 4.06
C ASP A 46 27.67 -20.51 5.27
N ASP A 47 26.64 -19.85 5.83
CA ASP A 47 25.85 -20.44 6.94
C ASP A 47 24.87 -21.50 6.40
N PRO A 48 24.90 -22.75 6.91
CA PRO A 48 23.94 -23.79 6.52
C PRO A 48 22.47 -23.39 6.72
N GLN A 49 22.17 -22.45 7.61
CA GLN A 49 20.82 -21.93 7.87
C GLN A 49 20.41 -20.81 6.90
N TYR A 50 21.33 -20.24 6.12
CA TYR A 50 21.05 -19.19 5.15
C TYR A 50 19.98 -19.62 4.13
N ALA A 51 20.13 -20.83 3.58
CA ALA A 51 19.17 -21.42 2.66
C ALA A 51 17.78 -21.56 3.29
N LYS A 52 17.72 -21.91 4.59
CA LYS A 52 16.46 -22.03 5.34
C LYS A 52 15.78 -20.66 5.52
N TRP A 53 16.53 -19.62 5.90
CA TRP A 53 15.97 -18.27 6.05
C TRP A 53 15.52 -17.68 4.72
N LEU A 54 16.32 -17.87 3.67
CA LEU A 54 15.93 -17.49 2.31
C LEU A 54 14.64 -18.18 1.89
N GLN A 55 14.54 -19.49 2.09
CA GLN A 55 13.33 -20.25 1.80
C GLN A 55 12.14 -19.69 2.60
N MET A 56 12.28 -19.45 3.91
CA MET A 56 11.22 -18.87 4.73
C MET A 56 10.69 -17.54 4.20
N LEU A 57 11.53 -16.68 3.61
CA LEU A 57 11.12 -15.35 3.11
C LEU A 57 10.67 -15.34 1.64
N ILE A 58 11.33 -16.12 0.77
CA ILE A 58 10.97 -16.22 -0.66
C ILE A 58 9.54 -16.77 -0.81
N VAL A 59 9.21 -17.79 -0.03
CA VAL A 59 7.88 -18.41 -0.02
C VAL A 59 6.79 -17.39 0.28
N GLN A 60 7.11 -16.37 1.07
CA GLN A 60 6.15 -15.32 1.46
C GLN A 60 6.08 -14.15 0.48
N GLY A 61 6.86 -14.20 -0.61
CA GLY A 61 6.92 -13.14 -1.61
C GLY A 61 7.62 -11.89 -1.10
N SER A 62 8.54 -12.02 -0.14
CA SER A 62 9.40 -10.90 0.27
C SER A 62 10.30 -10.50 -0.90
N SER A 63 10.44 -9.19 -1.14
CA SER A 63 11.47 -8.68 -2.05
C SER A 63 12.83 -8.84 -1.40
N LEU A 64 13.71 -9.64 -2.00
CA LEU A 64 15.12 -9.75 -1.61
C LEU A 64 15.90 -8.70 -2.39
N GLY A 65 16.05 -7.50 -1.83
CA GLY A 65 16.89 -6.45 -2.40
C GLY A 65 16.42 -5.05 -2.01
N GLY A 66 17.26 -4.30 -1.28
CA GLY A 66 17.18 -2.86 -0.98
C GLY A 66 15.95 -2.33 -0.22
N ALA A 67 14.78 -2.89 -0.47
CA ALA A 67 13.51 -2.59 0.17
C ALA A 67 13.36 -3.41 1.46
N ARG A 68 12.60 -2.85 2.43
CA ARG A 68 12.39 -3.51 3.72
C ARG A 68 11.75 -4.89 3.56
N PRO A 69 12.24 -5.92 4.29
CA PRO A 69 11.67 -7.25 4.24
C PRO A 69 10.20 -7.28 4.66
N LYS A 70 9.41 -8.10 3.98
CA LYS A 70 7.98 -8.25 4.27
C LYS A 70 7.50 -9.68 4.05
N ALA A 71 6.58 -10.14 4.87
CA ALA A 71 6.00 -11.47 4.74
C ALA A 71 4.48 -11.43 4.93
N ASN A 72 3.77 -12.37 4.32
CA ASN A 72 2.40 -12.66 4.71
C ASN A 72 2.41 -13.50 5.99
N VAL A 73 1.49 -13.22 6.90
CA VAL A 73 1.24 -14.04 8.10
C VAL A 73 -0.26 -14.18 8.35
N MET A 74 -0.67 -15.22 9.07
CA MET A 74 -2.08 -15.48 9.39
C MET A 74 -2.33 -15.37 10.91
N ASP A 75 -3.33 -14.60 11.33
CA ASP A 75 -3.69 -14.51 12.75
C ASP A 75 -4.45 -15.75 13.26
N ASN A 76 -4.71 -15.79 14.57
CA ASN A 76 -5.46 -16.88 15.22
C ASN A 76 -6.93 -16.99 14.78
N ARG A 77 -7.46 -16.01 14.05
CA ARG A 77 -8.81 -15.99 13.51
C ARG A 77 -8.83 -16.30 12.00
N GLY A 78 -7.69 -16.66 11.41
CA GLY A 78 -7.56 -16.96 9.99
C GLY A 78 -7.46 -15.73 9.09
N ASN A 79 -7.34 -14.52 9.63
CA ASN A 79 -7.14 -13.33 8.81
C ASN A 79 -5.70 -13.27 8.31
N LEU A 80 -5.52 -12.83 7.07
CA LEU A 80 -4.20 -12.60 6.49
C LEU A 80 -3.71 -11.18 6.75
N TRP A 81 -2.44 -11.07 7.10
CA TRP A 81 -1.73 -9.84 7.40
C TRP A 81 -0.44 -9.77 6.60
N ILE A 82 0.04 -8.57 6.36
CA ILE A 82 1.39 -8.29 5.86
C ILE A 82 2.20 -7.77 7.03
N ALA A 83 3.26 -8.50 7.38
CA ALA A 83 4.29 -8.07 8.31
C ALA A 83 5.40 -7.37 7.56
N LYS A 84 5.80 -6.19 8.03
CA LYS A 84 6.96 -5.46 7.56
C LYS A 84 7.97 -5.41 8.68
N PHE A 85 9.10 -6.06 8.45
CA PHE A 85 10.12 -6.24 9.47
C PHE A 85 11.05 -5.04 9.50
N PRO A 86 11.62 -4.72 10.67
CA PRO A 86 12.68 -3.73 10.78
C PRO A 86 13.89 -4.16 9.97
N SER A 87 14.57 -3.18 9.35
CA SER A 87 15.84 -3.39 8.67
C SER A 87 17.00 -2.93 9.56
N ARG A 88 18.16 -3.58 9.42
CA ARG A 88 19.42 -3.15 10.04
C ARG A 88 19.86 -1.77 9.55
N ASN A 89 19.41 -1.37 8.36
CA ASN A 89 19.72 -0.08 7.77
C ASN A 89 18.75 1.03 8.22
N ASP A 90 17.76 0.72 9.06
CA ASP A 90 16.83 1.72 9.58
C ASP A 90 17.51 2.61 10.64
N SER A 91 17.51 3.93 10.39
CA SER A 91 18.05 4.93 11.32
C SER A 91 17.08 5.35 12.43
N LYS A 92 15.83 4.90 12.36
CA LYS A 92 14.73 5.20 13.29
C LYS A 92 13.74 4.04 13.26
N ASP A 93 12.91 3.93 14.30
CA ASP A 93 11.88 2.90 14.37
C ASP A 93 10.76 3.13 13.35
N VAL A 94 10.93 2.58 12.14
CA VAL A 94 10.01 2.89 11.05
C VAL A 94 8.68 2.18 11.19
N GLY A 95 8.65 1.00 11.80
CA GLY A 95 7.39 0.29 12.07
C GLY A 95 6.51 1.08 13.04
N ALA A 96 7.09 1.70 14.07
CA ALA A 96 6.36 2.60 14.96
C ALA A 96 5.82 3.84 14.21
N TRP A 97 6.64 4.44 13.35
CA TRP A 97 6.19 5.56 12.51
C TRP A 97 5.06 5.16 11.56
N GLU A 98 5.11 3.96 10.95
CA GLU A 98 4.02 3.46 10.11
C GLU A 98 2.71 3.32 10.89
N LYS A 99 2.77 2.89 12.15
CA LYS A 99 1.60 2.85 13.02
C LYS A 99 1.05 4.23 13.34
N VAL A 100 1.91 5.17 13.71
CA VAL A 100 1.50 6.56 14.00
C VAL A 100 0.82 7.17 12.78
N THR A 101 1.43 7.08 11.60
CA THR A 101 0.84 7.60 10.36
C THR A 101 -0.47 6.91 10.00
N ASN A 102 -0.59 5.58 10.17
CA ASN A 102 -1.85 4.87 9.97
C ASN A 102 -2.97 5.41 10.87
N VAL A 103 -2.67 5.65 12.15
CA VAL A 103 -3.64 6.19 13.12
C VAL A 103 -4.01 7.63 12.77
N LEU A 104 -3.04 8.48 12.44
CA LEU A 104 -3.30 9.86 12.02
C LEU A 104 -4.17 9.91 10.75
N ALA A 105 -3.87 9.08 9.75
CA ALA A 105 -4.66 9.00 8.52
C ALA A 105 -6.12 8.60 8.80
N LYS A 106 -6.34 7.61 9.69
CA LYS A 106 -7.69 7.22 10.14
C LYS A 106 -8.42 8.39 10.81
N ASN A 107 -7.73 9.14 11.67
CA ASN A 107 -8.31 10.31 12.33
C ASN A 107 -8.64 11.44 11.34
N CYS A 108 -7.98 11.50 10.19
CA CYS A 108 -8.28 12.41 9.09
C CYS A 108 -9.39 11.89 8.14
N GLY A 109 -10.03 10.76 8.46
CA GLY A 109 -11.08 10.15 7.66
C GLY A 109 -10.59 9.41 6.41
N ILE A 110 -9.29 9.09 6.33
CA ILE A 110 -8.75 8.25 5.26
C ILE A 110 -9.07 6.79 5.59
N GLU A 111 -9.60 6.07 4.61
CA GLU A 111 -9.79 4.63 4.70
C GLU A 111 -8.43 3.92 4.74
N MET A 112 -8.15 3.26 5.86
CA MET A 112 -6.87 2.61 6.13
C MET A 112 -7.12 1.17 6.60
N PRO A 113 -6.24 0.21 6.28
CA PRO A 113 -6.39 -1.15 6.76
C PRO A 113 -6.24 -1.21 8.29
N GLU A 114 -6.80 -2.26 8.88
CA GLU A 114 -6.50 -2.63 10.28
C GLU A 114 -4.97 -2.81 10.43
N SER A 115 -4.41 -2.29 11.51
CA SER A 115 -2.97 -2.25 11.71
C SER A 115 -2.60 -2.58 13.16
N ASP A 116 -1.43 -3.18 13.36
CA ASP A 116 -0.85 -3.48 14.67
C ASP A 116 0.68 -3.31 14.60
N THR A 117 1.34 -3.27 15.74
CA THR A 117 2.80 -3.25 15.84
C THR A 117 3.26 -4.16 16.95
N ARG A 118 4.35 -4.89 16.72
CA ARG A 118 4.94 -5.77 17.72
C ARG A 118 6.45 -5.59 17.74
N CYS A 119 7.00 -5.70 18.94
CA CYS A 119 8.43 -5.72 19.18
C CYS A 119 8.84 -7.15 19.56
N PHE A 120 9.90 -7.65 18.94
CA PHE A 120 10.36 -9.04 19.13
C PHE A 120 11.82 -9.10 19.55
N LEU A 121 12.74 -9.15 18.58
CA LEU A 121 14.18 -9.35 18.82
C LEU A 121 14.95 -8.04 18.67
N SER A 122 14.53 -7.19 17.75
CA SER A 122 15.06 -5.84 17.60
C SER A 122 14.41 -4.89 18.62
N LYS A 123 15.01 -3.71 18.82
CA LYS A 123 14.39 -2.61 19.57
C LYS A 123 13.35 -1.84 18.73
N GLN A 124 13.22 -2.16 17.45
CA GLN A 124 12.30 -1.54 16.50
C GLN A 124 11.05 -2.39 16.34
N HIS A 125 9.97 -1.78 15.88
CA HIS A 125 8.70 -2.48 15.70
C HIS A 125 8.60 -3.14 14.32
N THR A 126 8.10 -4.37 14.31
CA THR A 126 7.49 -4.98 13.13
C THR A 126 6.08 -4.40 12.98
N TYR A 127 5.81 -3.76 11.84
CA TYR A 127 4.48 -3.22 11.51
C TYR A 127 3.63 -4.28 10.81
N LEU A 128 2.39 -4.41 11.24
CA LEU A 128 1.41 -5.36 10.73
C LEU A 128 0.26 -4.59 10.09
N SER A 129 -0.10 -4.97 8.87
CA SER A 129 -1.28 -4.46 8.16
C SER A 129 -2.15 -5.60 7.71
N LYS A 130 -3.42 -5.59 8.08
CA LYS A 130 -4.38 -6.59 7.62
C LYS A 130 -4.59 -6.45 6.11
N ARG A 131 -4.68 -7.58 5.41
CA ARG A 131 -4.97 -7.60 3.98
C ARG A 131 -6.43 -7.24 3.75
N PHE A 132 -6.65 -6.23 2.93
CA PHE A 132 -7.99 -5.79 2.53
C PHE A 132 -8.45 -6.40 1.20
N ASP A 133 -7.59 -7.12 0.49
CA ASP A 133 -7.93 -7.89 -0.71
C ASP A 133 -8.51 -9.28 -0.39
N ARG A 134 -9.14 -9.42 0.78
CA ARG A 134 -9.71 -10.66 1.31
C ARG A 134 -11.08 -10.41 1.92
N ASN A 135 -12.02 -11.29 1.62
CA ASN A 135 -13.31 -11.38 2.29
C ASN A 135 -13.19 -12.15 3.62
N ASN A 136 -14.23 -12.07 4.45
CA ASN A 136 -14.29 -12.75 5.75
C ASN A 136 -14.23 -14.29 5.65
N ASP A 137 -14.65 -14.86 4.52
CA ASP A 137 -14.55 -16.30 4.22
C ASP A 137 -13.16 -16.70 3.69
N GLY A 138 -12.23 -15.76 3.59
CA GLY A 138 -10.88 -15.97 3.06
C GLY A 138 -10.79 -15.91 1.53
N SER A 139 -11.91 -15.73 0.82
CA SER A 139 -11.91 -15.56 -0.63
C SER A 139 -11.18 -14.28 -1.05
N ARG A 140 -10.59 -14.28 -2.25
CA ARG A 140 -9.80 -13.16 -2.75
C ARG A 140 -10.70 -12.15 -3.45
N ILE A 141 -10.46 -10.88 -3.18
CA ILE A 141 -10.98 -9.79 -3.99
C ILE A 141 -9.92 -9.44 -5.03
N HIS A 142 -10.31 -9.24 -6.28
CA HIS A 142 -9.39 -8.82 -7.34
C HIS A 142 -8.76 -7.49 -6.96
N PHE A 143 -7.42 -7.44 -6.99
CA PHE A 143 -6.61 -6.30 -6.59
C PHE A 143 -5.61 -5.96 -7.68
N ALA A 144 -5.45 -4.67 -7.98
CA ALA A 144 -4.40 -4.17 -8.85
C ALA A 144 -3.84 -2.85 -8.28
N SER A 145 -2.55 -2.61 -8.47
CA SER A 145 -1.98 -1.28 -8.19
C SER A 145 -2.35 -0.30 -9.30
N ALA A 146 -2.31 1.00 -9.00
CA ALA A 146 -2.47 2.03 -10.02
C ALA A 146 -1.45 1.88 -11.16
N MET A 147 -0.22 1.49 -10.82
CA MET A 147 0.82 1.23 -11.81
C MET A 147 0.39 0.15 -12.82
N THR A 148 -0.17 -0.96 -12.33
CA THR A 148 -0.68 -2.03 -13.21
C THR A 148 -1.86 -1.57 -14.05
N LEU A 149 -2.81 -0.84 -13.46
CA LEU A 149 -4.00 -0.39 -14.18
C LEU A 149 -3.71 0.69 -15.23
N LEU A 150 -2.67 1.50 -15.01
CA LEU A 150 -2.20 2.50 -15.96
C LEU A 150 -1.23 1.91 -17.01
N GLY A 151 -0.90 0.61 -16.92
CA GLY A 151 0.03 -0.04 -17.86
C GLY A 151 1.48 0.45 -17.73
N LEU A 152 1.85 1.03 -16.59
CA LEU A 152 3.17 1.59 -16.34
C LEU A 152 4.12 0.56 -15.74
N THR A 153 5.43 0.79 -15.89
CA THR A 153 6.48 -0.10 -15.36
C THR A 153 7.27 0.55 -14.24
N ASP A 154 8.03 -0.26 -13.50
CA ASP A 154 8.88 0.24 -12.42
C ASP A 154 10.00 1.13 -12.98
N GLY A 155 10.12 2.34 -12.44
CA GLY A 155 11.06 3.36 -12.93
C GLY A 155 10.38 4.49 -13.70
N ALA A 156 9.09 4.33 -14.03
CA ALA A 156 8.29 5.42 -14.56
C ALA A 156 8.24 6.58 -13.57
N ASP A 157 8.31 7.80 -14.11
CA ASP A 157 8.28 9.04 -13.36
C ASP A 157 7.25 10.03 -13.94
N HIS A 158 7.30 11.28 -13.47
CA HIS A 158 6.42 12.34 -13.94
C HIS A 158 6.54 12.62 -15.45
N THR A 159 7.69 12.34 -16.07
CA THR A 159 7.90 12.49 -17.51
C THR A 159 7.20 11.40 -18.31
N GLU A 160 6.93 10.25 -17.69
CA GLU A 160 6.18 9.12 -18.26
C GLU A 160 4.68 9.16 -17.90
N GLY A 161 4.18 10.31 -17.43
CA GLY A 161 2.75 10.54 -17.20
C GLY A 161 2.25 10.14 -15.82
N ILE A 162 3.14 9.86 -14.86
CA ILE A 162 2.73 9.66 -13.46
C ILE A 162 2.19 10.96 -12.89
N SER A 163 0.87 11.01 -12.74
CA SER A 163 0.19 12.09 -12.05
C SER A 163 -1.01 11.54 -11.31
N TYR A 164 -1.45 12.25 -10.29
CA TYR A 164 -2.73 11.96 -9.65
C TYR A 164 -3.91 12.21 -10.63
N LEU A 165 -3.75 13.03 -11.67
CA LEU A 165 -4.76 13.20 -12.72
C LEU A 165 -4.99 11.88 -13.47
N ALA A 166 -3.95 11.11 -13.73
CA ALA A 166 -4.09 9.77 -14.30
C ALA A 166 -4.92 8.83 -13.40
N LEU A 167 -4.85 8.99 -12.06
CA LEU A 167 -5.71 8.25 -11.13
C LEU A 167 -7.17 8.72 -11.19
N VAL A 168 -7.39 10.02 -11.37
CA VAL A 168 -8.73 10.59 -11.56
C VAL A 168 -9.34 10.08 -12.87
N GLU A 169 -8.58 10.09 -13.97
CA GLU A 169 -9.03 9.56 -15.27
C GLU A 169 -9.37 8.07 -15.19
N LEU A 170 -8.55 7.27 -14.51
CA LEU A 170 -8.83 5.86 -14.25
C LEU A 170 -10.14 5.66 -13.49
N LEU A 171 -10.37 6.46 -12.45
CA LEU A 171 -11.61 6.44 -11.67
C LEU A 171 -12.82 6.87 -12.49
N LEU A 172 -12.67 7.86 -13.36
CA LEU A 172 -13.75 8.33 -14.23
C LEU A 172 -14.14 7.29 -15.29
N MET A 173 -13.16 6.62 -15.89
CA MET A 173 -13.40 5.67 -16.98
C MET A 173 -13.82 4.28 -16.50
N HIS A 174 -13.27 3.83 -15.37
CA HIS A 174 -13.40 2.44 -14.92
C HIS A 174 -13.77 2.29 -13.45
N GLY A 175 -13.99 3.40 -12.74
CA GLY A 175 -14.29 3.40 -11.32
C GLY A 175 -15.76 3.17 -11.01
N ASN A 176 -16.01 2.74 -9.78
CA ASN A 176 -17.32 2.71 -9.14
C ASN A 176 -17.27 3.61 -7.89
N GLU A 177 -18.39 4.14 -7.39
CA GLU A 177 -18.41 5.05 -6.24
C GLU A 177 -17.49 6.28 -6.44
N LEU A 178 -17.61 6.93 -7.61
CA LEU A 178 -16.69 7.98 -8.06
C LEU A 178 -16.46 9.09 -7.02
N ASP A 179 -17.53 9.71 -6.51
CA ASP A 179 -17.42 10.83 -5.56
C ASP A 179 -16.64 10.43 -4.30
N LYS A 180 -16.93 9.24 -3.77
CA LYS A 180 -16.24 8.70 -2.59
C LYS A 180 -14.77 8.44 -2.89
N ASN A 181 -14.44 7.86 -4.04
CA ASN A 181 -13.05 7.59 -4.42
C ASN A 181 -12.26 8.88 -4.64
N LEU A 182 -12.85 9.89 -5.27
CA LEU A 182 -12.22 11.20 -5.48
C LEU A 182 -11.99 11.91 -4.14
N GLU A 183 -12.95 11.85 -3.22
CA GLU A 183 -12.78 12.37 -1.87
C GLU A 183 -11.63 11.66 -1.13
N GLN A 184 -11.59 10.32 -1.18
CA GLN A 184 -10.50 9.55 -0.58
C GLN A 184 -9.14 9.86 -1.20
N LEU A 185 -9.07 9.99 -2.53
CA LEU A 185 -7.85 10.35 -3.24
C LEU A 185 -7.35 11.73 -2.79
N TRP A 186 -8.24 12.73 -2.73
CA TRP A 186 -7.91 14.07 -2.27
C TRP A 186 -7.40 14.08 -0.83
N ARG A 187 -8.09 13.41 0.09
CA ARG A 187 -7.65 13.29 1.50
C ARG A 187 -6.24 12.70 1.60
N ARG A 188 -5.93 11.67 0.79
CA ARG A 188 -4.60 11.03 0.76
C ARG A 188 -3.52 11.99 0.26
N ILE A 189 -3.80 12.76 -0.79
CA ILE A 189 -2.88 13.78 -1.32
C ILE A 189 -2.55 14.79 -0.22
N VAL A 190 -3.56 15.41 0.37
CA VAL A 190 -3.39 16.44 1.42
C VAL A 190 -2.66 15.87 2.63
N PHE A 191 -3.01 14.66 3.07
CA PHE A 191 -2.36 14.02 4.20
C PHE A 191 -0.89 13.69 3.92
N ASN A 192 -0.57 13.14 2.75
CA ASN A 192 0.81 12.83 2.37
C ASN A 192 1.68 14.09 2.36
N ILE A 193 1.13 15.24 1.91
CA ILE A 193 1.81 16.54 2.01
C ILE A 193 2.03 16.91 3.48
N ALA A 194 0.98 16.85 4.30
CA ALA A 194 1.03 17.27 5.70
C ALA A 194 2.05 16.48 6.54
N VAL A 195 2.21 15.19 6.26
CA VAL A 195 3.20 14.33 6.96
C VAL A 195 4.54 14.24 6.24
N SER A 196 4.73 15.01 5.16
CA SER A 196 5.94 14.98 4.32
C SER A 196 6.31 13.57 3.86
N ASN A 197 5.30 12.79 3.44
CA ASN A 197 5.52 11.47 2.84
C ASN A 197 6.02 11.65 1.41
N CYS A 198 7.28 11.29 1.18
CA CYS A 198 7.92 11.38 -0.13
C CYS A 198 7.87 10.05 -0.90
N ASP A 199 7.23 9.01 -0.36
CA ASP A 199 7.15 7.67 -0.97
C ASP A 199 5.78 7.37 -1.59
N ASP A 200 5.05 8.38 -2.06
CA ASP A 200 3.69 8.18 -2.58
C ASP A 200 3.66 7.75 -4.05
N HIS A 201 4.28 6.61 -4.35
CA HIS A 201 4.34 6.07 -5.71
C HIS A 201 3.09 5.27 -6.07
N LEU A 202 2.83 5.07 -7.38
CA LEU A 202 1.65 4.37 -7.91
C LEU A 202 1.41 2.95 -7.36
N ARG A 203 2.45 2.26 -6.84
CA ARG A 203 2.26 0.94 -6.20
C ARG A 203 1.62 1.00 -4.80
N ASN A 204 1.56 2.18 -4.18
CA ASN A 204 0.92 2.40 -2.86
C ASN A 204 -0.58 2.71 -3.01
N HIS A 205 -1.02 3.05 -4.22
CA HIS A 205 -2.42 3.20 -4.59
C HIS A 205 -2.92 1.86 -5.14
N GLY A 206 -3.69 1.15 -4.33
CA GLY A 206 -4.29 -0.13 -4.69
C GLY A 206 -5.78 -0.01 -4.91
N PHE A 207 -6.29 -0.67 -5.95
CA PHE A 207 -7.70 -0.73 -6.30
C PHE A 207 -8.24 -2.14 -6.12
N LEU A 208 -9.50 -2.23 -5.70
CA LEU A 208 -10.25 -3.48 -5.70
C LEU A 208 -11.29 -3.47 -6.81
N LEU A 209 -11.45 -4.58 -7.50
CA LEU A 209 -12.49 -4.73 -8.52
C LEU A 209 -13.79 -5.20 -7.87
N THR A 210 -14.85 -4.43 -8.09
CA THR A 210 -16.22 -4.75 -7.71
C THR A 210 -17.04 -5.07 -8.97
N PRO A 211 -18.26 -5.63 -8.85
CA PRO A 211 -19.15 -5.80 -10.01
C PRO A 211 -19.46 -4.50 -10.77
N GLY A 212 -19.37 -3.34 -10.10
CA GLY A 212 -19.61 -2.03 -10.71
C GLY A 212 -18.36 -1.35 -11.28
N GLY A 213 -17.16 -1.90 -11.07
CA GLY A 213 -15.89 -1.28 -11.46
C GLY A 213 -14.88 -1.20 -10.33
N TRP A 214 -13.78 -0.49 -10.57
CA TRP A 214 -12.68 -0.34 -9.60
C TRP A 214 -13.05 0.64 -8.49
N VAL A 215 -12.73 0.27 -7.25
CA VAL A 215 -12.85 1.17 -6.09
C VAL A 215 -11.47 1.39 -5.48
N LEU A 216 -11.30 2.53 -4.81
CA LEU A 216 -10.07 2.92 -4.11
C LEU A 216 -10.28 2.75 -2.60
N PRO A 217 -10.15 1.53 -2.04
CA PRO A 217 -10.58 1.27 -0.67
C PRO A 217 -9.58 1.82 0.33
N HIS A 218 -8.44 1.18 0.50
CA HIS A 218 -7.50 1.50 1.57
C HIS A 218 -6.16 2.02 1.04
N LEU A 219 -5.62 3.06 1.67
CA LEU A 219 -4.24 3.47 1.42
C LEU A 219 -3.29 2.51 2.13
N GLN A 220 -2.34 1.95 1.38
CA GLN A 220 -1.26 1.17 1.97
C GLN A 220 -0.16 2.12 2.42
N VAL A 221 0.04 2.23 3.75
CA VAL A 221 1.15 3.04 4.29
C VAL A 221 2.45 2.48 3.75
N CYS A 222 3.26 3.32 3.11
CA CYS A 222 4.69 3.11 2.92
C CYS A 222 5.33 4.44 3.29
N LEU A 223 6.16 4.45 4.35
CA LEU A 223 6.76 5.68 4.85
C LEU A 223 8.21 5.80 4.44
N ARG A 224 8.47 6.84 3.65
CA ARG A 224 9.76 7.53 3.57
C ARG A 224 9.51 9.02 3.86
N ILE A 225 9.78 9.43 5.09
CA ILE A 225 9.77 10.85 5.46
C ILE A 225 11.10 11.43 4.98
N GLY A 226 11.06 12.30 3.98
CA GLY A 226 12.24 13.02 3.47
C GLY A 226 12.84 13.94 4.53
N ARG A 227 14.17 14.16 4.48
CA ARG A 227 14.89 15.03 5.43
C ARG A 227 15.02 16.49 4.95
N SER A 228 14.50 16.87 3.79
CA SER A 228 14.66 18.22 3.24
C SER A 228 13.50 18.65 2.35
N GLY A 229 13.13 19.93 2.42
CA GLY A 229 12.02 20.55 1.66
C GLY A 229 12.19 20.62 0.13
N VAL A 230 13.31 20.13 -0.42
CA VAL A 230 13.57 20.08 -1.86
C VAL A 230 12.86 18.91 -2.55
N ASP A 231 12.78 17.72 -1.93
CA ASP A 231 12.02 16.57 -2.47
C ASP A 231 10.49 16.81 -2.43
N ALA A 232 10.04 17.69 -1.53
CA ALA A 232 8.63 18.08 -1.44
C ALA A 232 8.18 18.95 -2.63
N ALA A 233 9.10 19.72 -3.23
CA ALA A 233 8.81 20.72 -4.25
C ALA A 233 8.59 20.13 -5.65
N GLU A 234 9.33 19.10 -6.06
CA GLU A 234 9.12 18.42 -7.35
C GLU A 234 7.78 17.67 -7.41
N HIS A 235 7.29 17.19 -6.27
CA HIS A 235 5.96 16.61 -6.19
C HIS A 235 4.83 17.66 -6.11
N LEU A 236 5.13 18.96 -5.90
CA LEU A 236 4.12 20.02 -5.70
C LEU A 236 3.43 20.49 -6.99
N SER A 237 4.07 20.37 -8.16
CA SER A 237 3.49 20.83 -9.43
C SER A 237 2.25 20.03 -9.84
N ALA A 238 2.28 18.70 -9.69
CA ALA A 238 1.11 17.84 -9.93
C ALA A 238 0.00 17.96 -8.85
N ARG A 239 0.25 18.72 -7.77
CA ARG A 239 -0.63 18.83 -6.59
C ARG A 239 -1.57 20.04 -6.63
N ALA A 240 -1.29 21.06 -7.45
CA ALA A 240 -2.16 22.24 -7.59
C ALA A 240 -3.41 21.95 -8.45
N ASP A 241 -3.25 21.23 -9.56
CA ASP A 241 -4.32 21.01 -10.54
C ASP A 241 -5.50 20.19 -10.00
N ILE A 242 -5.25 19.33 -9.00
CA ILE A 242 -6.30 18.50 -8.38
C ILE A 242 -7.04 19.23 -7.28
N ALA A 243 -6.34 20.13 -6.56
CA ALA A 243 -7.01 21.01 -5.62
C ALA A 243 -8.06 21.83 -6.37
N ASP A 244 -7.69 22.37 -7.53
CA ASP A 244 -8.61 23.15 -8.36
C ASP A 244 -9.75 22.31 -8.92
N TYR A 245 -9.50 21.10 -9.44
CA TYR A 245 -10.56 20.22 -9.94
C TYR A 245 -11.55 19.78 -8.83
N VAL A 246 -11.06 19.36 -7.66
CA VAL A 246 -11.90 18.92 -6.53
C VAL A 246 -12.68 20.09 -5.93
N LEU A 247 -12.07 21.28 -5.86
CA LEU A 247 -12.77 22.49 -5.42
C LEU A 247 -13.86 22.89 -6.41
N ASP A 248 -13.64 22.75 -7.73
CA ASP A 248 -14.63 23.10 -8.76
C ASP A 248 -15.77 22.08 -8.91
N SER A 249 -15.53 20.81 -8.55
CA SER A 249 -16.53 19.71 -8.64
C SER A 249 -17.26 19.42 -7.33
N SER A 250 -16.82 20.00 -6.21
CA SER A 250 -17.56 19.98 -4.94
C SER A 250 -18.80 20.89 -4.98
N PRO A 251 -19.89 20.57 -4.24
CA PRO A 251 -21.05 21.46 -4.11
C PRO A 251 -20.68 22.89 -3.68
N ALA A 252 -19.60 23.06 -2.92
CA ALA A 252 -19.07 24.36 -2.51
C ALA A 252 -18.43 25.18 -3.67
N GLY A 253 -17.99 24.52 -4.74
CA GLY A 253 -17.46 25.15 -5.96
C GLY A 253 -18.56 25.59 -6.92
N ALA A 254 -19.67 24.85 -6.96
CA ALA A 254 -20.84 25.21 -7.77
C ALA A 254 -21.46 26.55 -7.33
N ASP A 255 -21.47 26.84 -6.03
CA ASP A 255 -21.94 28.12 -5.48
C ASP A 255 -21.07 29.32 -5.89
N ARG A 256 -19.77 29.13 -6.17
CA ARG A 256 -18.91 30.21 -6.70
C ARG A 256 -19.27 30.59 -8.12
N LYS A 257 -19.65 29.62 -8.97
CA LYS A 257 -20.02 29.86 -10.38
C LYS A 257 -21.43 30.46 -10.53
N GLY A 258 -22.31 30.31 -9.53
CA GLY A 258 -23.66 30.88 -9.52
C GLY A 258 -23.75 32.39 -9.22
N SER A 259 -22.69 33.01 -8.67
CA SER A 259 -22.77 34.40 -8.17
C SER A 259 -22.38 35.51 -9.17
N ASN A 260 -21.90 35.16 -10.38
CA ASN A 260 -21.39 36.14 -11.36
C ASN A 260 -22.28 36.34 -12.60
N HIS A 261 -23.60 36.13 -12.48
CA HIS A 261 -24.55 36.42 -13.56
C HIS A 261 -25.74 37.26 -13.09
N THR A 262 -25.47 38.49 -12.64
CA THR A 262 -26.47 39.55 -12.67
C THR A 262 -25.83 40.92 -12.86
N SER A 263 -26.42 41.66 -13.81
CA SER A 263 -26.28 43.10 -14.10
C SER A 263 -25.04 43.59 -14.85
N LYS A 264 -25.19 43.74 -16.18
CA LYS A 264 -25.23 45.07 -16.83
C LYS A 264 -26.22 45.02 -17.99
N VAL A 265 -27.31 45.80 -17.83
CA VAL A 265 -28.11 46.36 -18.93
C VAL A 265 -27.32 47.53 -19.51
#